data_AF-A0A5C9E6Z8-F1
#
_entry.id   AF-A0A5C9E6Z8-F1
#
_cell.length_a   1.000
_cell.length_b   1.000
_cell.length_c   1.000
_cell.angle_alpha   90.00
_cell.angle_beta   90.00
_cell.angle_gamma   90.00
#
_symmetry.space_group_name_H-M   'P 1'
#
loop_
_entity.id
_entity.type
_entity.pdbx_description
1 polymer ?
#
loop_
_entity_poly.entity_id
_entity_poly.type
_entity_poly.pdbx_seq_one_letter_code
_entity_poly.pdbx_strand_id
1 'polypeptide(L)' 'MTNWNQILSDLKQSGQVFTIYLRYMQKDTLAKIRDVRVSEVFQDHVKLENESGFGILSFDDILYLSIPKR' A
#
# COMPACT_ATOMS: atom_id res chain seq x y z
N MET A 1 -12.40 11.23 -3.37
CA MET A 1 -11.20 10.36 -3.51
C MET A 1 -10.93 9.72 -2.15
N THR A 2 -10.48 8.46 -2.12
CA THR A 2 -10.15 7.76 -0.87
C THR A 2 -9.03 8.52 -0.14
N ASN A 3 -9.16 8.74 1.17
CA ASN A 3 -8.13 9.41 1.96
C ASN A 3 -6.99 8.44 2.31
N TRP A 4 -6.12 8.19 1.32
CA TRP A 4 -5.01 7.26 1.45
C TRP A 4 -4.02 7.66 2.54
N ASN A 5 -3.75 8.95 2.71
CA ASN A 5 -2.84 9.45 3.71
C ASN A 5 -3.28 9.05 5.13
N GLN A 6 -4.56 9.26 5.47
CA GLN A 6 -5.10 8.85 6.76
C GLN A 6 -5.03 7.32 6.95
N ILE A 7 -5.53 6.55 5.97
CA ILE A 7 -5.58 5.08 6.05
C ILE A 7 -4.18 4.49 6.25
N LEU A 8 -3.20 4.95 5.48
CA LEU A 8 -1.83 4.45 5.56
C LEU A 8 -1.11 4.92 6.82
N SER A 9 -1.48 6.08 7.36
CA SER A 9 -0.98 6.54 8.67
C SER A 9 -1.51 5.65 9.81
N ASP A 10 -2.78 5.27 9.77
CA ASP A 10 -3.37 4.35 10.74
C ASP A 10 -2.72 2.96 10.63
N LEU A 11 -2.49 2.48 9.40
CA LEU A 11 -1.78 1.22 9.16
C LEU A 11 -0.34 1.26 9.67
N LYS A 12 0.38 2.38 9.49
CA LYS A 12 1.71 2.59 10.08
C LYS A 12 1.67 2.48 11.60
N GLN A 13 0.73 3.17 12.25
CA GLN A 13 0.61 3.15 13.72
C GLN A 13 0.26 1.75 14.25
N SER A 14 -0.59 1.01 13.54
CA SER A 14 -0.98 -0.36 13.92
C SER A 14 0.14 -1.40 13.71
N GLY A 15 1.13 -1.11 12.85
CA GLY A 15 2.15 -2.07 12.41
C GLY A 15 1.59 -3.26 11.64
N GLN A 16 0.34 -3.17 11.15
CA GLN A 16 -0.33 -4.28 10.49
C GLN A 16 0.28 -4.59 9.12
N VAL A 17 0.33 -5.88 8.79
CA VAL A 17 0.76 -6.37 7.47
C VAL A 17 -0.45 -6.48 6.56
N PHE A 18 -0.32 -6.03 5.31
CA PHE A 18 -1.40 -6.04 4.33
C PHE A 18 -0.89 -6.29 2.92
N THR A 19 -1.82 -6.45 1.97
CA THR A 19 -1.52 -6.54 0.54
C THR A 19 -2.09 -5.32 -0.19
N ILE A 20 -1.28 -4.71 -1.04
CA ILE A 20 -1.68 -3.60 -1.92
C ILE A 20 -2.01 -4.15 -3.30
N TYR A 21 -3.10 -3.67 -3.90
CA TYR A 21 -3.44 -3.90 -5.29
C TYR A 21 -3.30 -2.60 -6.08
N LEU A 22 -2.64 -2.69 -7.23
CA LEU A 22 -2.27 -1.55 -8.05
C LEU A 22 -3.17 -1.40 -9.27
N ARG A 23 -3.39 -0.15 -9.70
CA ARG A 23 -3.90 0.19 -11.02
C ARG A 23 -2.79 -0.07 -12.04
N TYR A 24 -2.78 -1.25 -12.65
CA TYR A 24 -1.88 -1.53 -13.77
C TYR A 24 -2.62 -1.29 -15.10
N MET A 25 -2.12 -0.36 -15.90
CA MET A 25 -2.76 0.07 -17.16
C MET A 25 -2.58 -0.93 -18.30
N GLN A 26 -1.62 -1.85 -18.21
CA GLN A 26 -1.38 -2.86 -19.25
C GLN A 26 -2.06 -4.19 -18.91
N LYS A 27 -3.18 -4.44 -19.63
CA LYS A 27 -3.88 -5.73 -19.84
C LYS A 27 -4.18 -6.58 -18.61
N ASP A 28 -5.45 -6.56 -18.18
CA ASP A 28 -6.20 -7.64 -17.52
C ASP A 28 -5.59 -8.33 -16.28
N THR A 29 -4.46 -7.84 -15.76
CA THR A 29 -3.78 -8.39 -14.59
C THR A 29 -3.61 -7.34 -13.51
N LEU A 30 -4.24 -7.60 -12.36
CA LEU A 30 -4.03 -6.80 -11.15
C LEU A 30 -2.63 -7.11 -10.60
N ALA A 31 -1.73 -6.13 -10.68
CA ALA A 31 -0.47 -6.18 -9.95
C ALA A 31 -0.74 -6.03 -8.45
N LYS A 32 -0.04 -6.79 -7.62
CA LYS A 32 -0.15 -6.70 -6.16
C LYS A 32 1.18 -6.84 -5.46
N ILE A 33 1.34 -6.11 -4.37
CA ILE A 33 2.49 -6.18 -3.47
C ILE A 33 2.01 -6.79 -2.16
N ARG A 34 2.55 -7.97 -1.82
CA ARG A 34 2.13 -8.76 -0.65
C ARG A 34 3.02 -8.47 0.55
N ASP A 35 2.45 -8.76 1.72
CA ASP A 35 3.15 -8.81 3.01
C ASP A 35 3.92 -7.53 3.33
N VAL A 36 3.32 -6.38 3.00
CA VAL A 36 3.92 -5.07 3.22
C VAL A 36 3.47 -4.46 4.54
N ARG A 37 4.34 -3.62 5.10
CA ARG A 37 4.03 -2.65 6.16
C ARG A 37 4.33 -1.25 5.67
N VAL A 38 3.71 -0.26 6.30
CA VAL A 38 4.00 1.14 6.04
C VAL A 38 5.24 1.56 6.83
N SER A 39 6.29 1.97 6.13
CA SER A 39 7.49 2.56 6.72
C SER A 39 7.29 4.05 6.95
N GLU A 40 6.93 4.81 5.91
CA GLU A 40 6.69 6.26 5.98
C GLU A 40 5.53 6.69 5.07
N VAL A 41 4.80 7.72 5.47
CA VAL A 41 3.67 8.29 4.73
C VAL A 41 4.00 9.73 4.40
N PHE A 42 3.86 10.08 3.13
CA PHE A 42 4.04 11.43 2.61
C PHE A 42 2.70 11.97 2.09
N GLN A 43 2.72 13.20 1.59
CA GLN A 43 1.51 13.88 1.14
C GLN A 43 0.85 13.19 -0.06
N ASP A 44 1.64 12.59 -0.95
CA ASP A 44 1.24 12.05 -2.25
C ASP A 44 1.66 10.59 -2.48
N HIS A 45 2.56 10.06 -1.64
CA HIS A 45 3.08 8.71 -1.76
C HIS A 45 3.34 8.05 -0.41
N VAL A 46 3.61 6.75 -0.45
CA VAL A 46 3.96 5.93 0.72
C VAL A 46 5.25 5.16 0.46
N LYS A 47 6.07 5.04 1.50
CA LYS A 47 7.20 4.12 1.54
C LYS A 47 6.76 2.86 2.28
N LEU A 48 6.89 1.73 1.60
CA LEU A 48 6.50 0.41 2.06
C LEU A 48 7.74 -0.44 2.29
N GLU A 49 7.63 -1.40 3.20
CA GLU A 49 8.68 -2.39 3.47
C GLU A 49 8.11 -3.81 3.50
N ASN A 50 8.90 -4.76 3.01
CA ASN A 50 8.69 -6.19 3.17
C ASN A 50 10.05 -6.94 3.18
N GLU A 51 10.04 -8.26 3.13
CA GLU A 51 11.26 -9.09 3.13
C GLU A 51 12.21 -8.79 1.95
N SER A 52 11.69 -8.25 0.85
CA SER A 52 12.48 -7.87 -0.32
C SER A 52 13.13 -6.47 -0.21
N GLY A 53 12.83 -5.72 0.85
CA GLY A 53 13.36 -4.39 1.10
C GLY A 53 12.28 -3.30 1.08
N PHE A 54 12.61 -2.15 0.50
CA PHE A 54 11.75 -0.96 0.48
C PHE A 54 11.24 -0.64 -0.93
N GLY A 55 10.01 -0.12 -1.01
CA GLY A 55 9.41 0.39 -2.23
C GLY A 55 8.65 1.69 -2.00
N ILE A 56 8.59 2.54 -3.01
CA ILE A 56 7.81 3.79 -2.99
C ILE A 56 6.60 3.61 -3.93
N LEU A 57 5.43 4.05 -3.48
CA LEU A 57 4.19 3.93 -4.24
C LEU A 57 3.35 5.21 -4.17
N SER A 58 2.91 5.71 -5.32
CA SER A 58 1.97 6.85 -5.39
C SER A 58 0.57 6.43 -4.97
N PHE A 59 -0.17 7.34 -4.33
CA PHE A 59 -1.57 7.12 -3.98
C PHE A 59 -2.48 6.89 -5.18
N ASP A 60 -2.13 7.46 -6.34
CA ASP A 60 -2.90 7.31 -7.58
C ASP A 60 -2.84 5.88 -8.13
N ASP A 61 -1.72 5.20 -7.88
CA ASP A 61 -1.49 3.83 -8.31
C ASP A 61 -2.22 2.81 -7.42
N ILE A 62 -2.70 3.21 -6.23
CA ILE A 62 -3.40 2.32 -5.31
C ILE A 62 -4.84 2.12 -5.78
N LEU A 63 -5.20 0.87 -6.07
CA LEU A 63 -6.58 0.48 -6.37
C LEU A 63 -7.36 0.17 -5.09
N TYR A 64 -6.88 -0.78 -4.28
CA TYR A 64 -7.43 -1.11 -2.97
C TYR A 64 -6.40 -1.83 -2.08
N LEU A 65 -6.70 -1.92 -0.79
CA LEU A 65 -5.91 -2.66 0.20
C LEU A 65 -6.68 -3.89 0.67
N SER A 66 -5.98 -5.00 0.87
CA SER A 66 -6.52 -6.18 1.56
C SER A 66 -5.80 -6.36 2.87
N ILE A 67 -6.55 -6.24 3.97
CA ILE A 67 -6.06 -6.41 5.33
C ILE A 67 -6.58 -7.77 5.81
N PRO A 68 -5.69 -8.75 6.12
CA PRO A 68 -6.12 -10.02 6.66
C PRO A 68 -6.89 -9.81 7.97
N LYS A 69 -8.09 -10.39 8.07
CA LYS A 69 -8.81 -10.46 9.34
C LYS A 69 -8.04 -11.42 10.25
N ARG A 70 -7.63 -10.93 11.43
CA ARG A 70 -7.15 -11.79 12.52
C ARG A 70 -8.31 -12.58 13.11
#